data_AF-A0A562VBY3-F1
#
_entry.id   AF-A0A562VBY3-F1
#
_cell.length_a   1.000
_cell.length_b   1.000
_cell.length_c   1.000
_cell.angle_alpha   90.00
_cell.angle_beta   90.00
_cell.angle_gamma   90.00
#
_symmetry.space_group_name_H-M   'P 1'
#
loop_
_entity.id
_entity.type
_entity.pdbx_description
1 polymer ?
#
loop_
_entity_poly.entity_id
_entity_poly.type
_entity_poly.pdbx_seq_one_letter_code
_entity_poly.pdbx_strand_id
1 'polypeptide(L)'
;MSAIEQLDELQGYVRAEEKLQPALVLLSADFDVMPGLRNSVPYDDENGRPTDFANVEINYLLKHRPPLAGVPAEELLAANSAFFTRVEELWDELGHRTITRTVEQPFRVLRAQDPRDGFIIALKQGKIGNLWMTASSAPVLRTGATPPPPVWT
;
A
#
# COMPACT_ATOMS: atom_id res chain seq x y z
N MET A 1 -0.98 -22.30 -15.49
CA MET A 1 -1.44 -21.31 -14.49
C MET A 1 -0.99 -21.81 -13.14
N SER A 2 -0.13 -21.07 -12.44
CA SER A 2 0.23 -21.38 -11.04
C SER A 2 -1.05 -21.30 -10.21
N ALA A 3 -1.30 -22.28 -9.34
CA ALA A 3 -2.31 -22.12 -8.30
C ALA A 3 -1.87 -20.92 -7.44
N ILE A 4 -2.76 -19.94 -7.23
CA ILE A 4 -2.51 -18.89 -6.26
C ILE A 4 -2.53 -19.57 -4.90
N GLU A 5 -1.43 -19.48 -4.16
CA GLU A 5 -1.34 -20.01 -2.80
C GLU A 5 -2.44 -19.36 -1.96
N GLN A 6 -3.31 -20.19 -1.36
CA GLN A 6 -4.37 -19.69 -0.50
C GLN A 6 -3.77 -19.32 0.85
N LEU A 7 -3.59 -18.02 1.08
CA LEU A 7 -3.08 -17.47 2.34
C LEU A 7 -4.20 -17.41 3.39
N ASP A 8 -3.82 -17.45 4.67
CA ASP A 8 -4.65 -16.97 5.78
C ASP A 8 -4.39 -15.48 6.09
N GLU A 9 -5.14 -14.89 7.03
CA GLU A 9 -4.96 -13.49 7.43
C GLU A 9 -3.55 -13.17 7.94
N LEU A 10 -2.94 -14.04 8.75
CA LEU A 10 -1.61 -13.78 9.31
C LEU A 10 -0.55 -13.76 8.19
N GLN A 11 -0.60 -14.75 7.31
CA GLN A 11 0.24 -14.81 6.12
C GLN A 11 -0.04 -13.64 5.17
N GLY A 12 -1.31 -13.20 5.08
CA GLY A 12 -1.72 -12.02 4.34
C GLY A 12 -1.04 -10.75 4.85
N TYR A 13 -0.98 -10.54 6.17
CA TYR A 13 -0.27 -9.40 6.77
C TYR A 13 1.23 -9.44 6.49
N VAL A 14 1.87 -10.60 6.67
CA VAL A 14 3.30 -10.77 6.41
C VAL A 14 3.61 -10.51 4.94
N ARG A 15 2.83 -11.08 4.02
CA ARG A 15 3.01 -10.85 2.58
C ARG A 15 2.76 -9.39 2.20
N ALA A 16 1.80 -8.71 2.82
CA ALA A 16 1.54 -7.29 2.60
C ALA A 16 2.78 -6.44 2.95
N GLU A 17 3.44 -6.73 4.07
CA GLU A 17 4.69 -6.08 4.48
C GLU A 17 5.80 -6.28 3.45
N GLU A 18 5.99 -7.52 3.00
CA GLU A 18 6.97 -7.87 1.97
C GLU A 18 6.73 -7.09 0.67
N LYS A 19 5.46 -6.83 0.29
CA LYS A 19 5.15 -6.03 -0.90
C LYS A 19 5.50 -4.55 -0.74
N LEU A 20 5.35 -4.00 0.47
CA LEU A 20 5.62 -2.58 0.70
C LEU A 20 7.10 -2.30 0.92
N GLN A 21 7.83 -3.24 1.48
CA GLN A 21 9.21 -3.05 1.93
C GLN A 21 10.14 -2.43 0.86
N PRO A 22 10.18 -2.88 -0.41
CA PRO A 22 11.06 -2.28 -1.41
C PRO A 22 10.79 -0.79 -1.64
N ALA A 23 9.52 -0.39 -1.72
CA ALA A 23 9.15 1.00 -1.94
C ALA A 23 9.37 1.85 -0.67
N LEU A 24 9.18 1.28 0.52
CA LEU A 24 9.51 1.95 1.77
C LEU A 24 11.02 2.21 1.91
N VAL A 25 11.87 1.24 1.55
CA VAL A 25 13.33 1.40 1.48
C VAL A 25 13.72 2.49 0.47
N LEU A 26 13.12 2.49 -0.72
CA LEU A 26 13.38 3.50 -1.74
C LEU A 26 13.08 4.93 -1.24
N LEU A 27 12.05 5.09 -0.42
CA LEU A 27 11.56 6.38 0.05
C LEU A 27 12.13 6.79 1.42
N SER A 28 12.74 5.87 2.18
CA SER A 28 13.17 6.15 3.57
C SER A 28 14.29 7.19 3.70
N ALA A 29 14.99 7.50 2.61
CA ALA A 29 15.96 8.60 2.58
C ALA A 29 15.26 9.97 2.66
N ASP A 30 14.07 10.09 2.08
CA ASP A 30 13.31 11.33 1.90
C ASP A 30 12.17 11.46 2.93
N PHE A 31 11.80 10.36 3.60
CA PHE A 31 10.64 10.28 4.48
C PHE A 31 10.90 9.54 5.79
N ASP A 32 10.34 10.04 6.88
CA ASP A 32 9.98 9.27 8.05
C ASP A 32 8.78 8.37 7.72
N VAL A 33 8.95 7.06 7.92
CA VAL A 33 7.93 6.05 7.67
C VAL A 33 7.24 5.71 8.99
N MET A 34 5.94 5.96 9.07
CA MET A 34 5.15 5.72 10.27
C MET A 34 4.07 4.67 10.00
N PRO A 35 3.90 3.66 10.86
CA PRO A 35 2.82 2.69 10.70
C PRO A 35 1.46 3.37 10.83
N GLY A 36 0.48 2.90 10.06
CA GLY A 36 -0.92 3.32 10.23
C GLY A 36 -1.87 2.13 10.41
N LEU A 37 -2.95 2.10 9.65
CA LEU A 37 -4.00 1.08 9.74
C LEU A 37 -3.46 -0.30 9.36
N ARG A 38 -3.85 -1.30 10.14
CA ARG A 38 -3.69 -2.73 9.83
C ARG A 38 -5.02 -3.39 10.18
N ASN A 39 -5.74 -3.88 9.19
CA ASN A 39 -7.09 -4.41 9.37
C ASN A 39 -7.35 -5.59 8.44
N SER A 40 -8.35 -6.39 8.79
CA SER A 40 -8.95 -7.35 7.88
C SER A 40 -10.44 -7.03 7.74
N VAL A 41 -10.94 -7.06 6.52
CA VAL A 41 -12.34 -6.78 6.20
C VAL A 41 -12.97 -8.07 5.67
N PRO A 42 -13.97 -8.65 6.36
CA PRO A 42 -14.63 -9.86 5.89
C PRO A 42 -15.38 -9.59 4.59
N TYR A 43 -15.43 -10.60 3.72
CA TYR A 43 -16.34 -10.60 2.57
C TYR A 43 -17.70 -11.16 3.00
N ASP A 44 -18.76 -10.54 2.50
CA ASP A 44 -20.12 -11.07 2.58
C ASP A 44 -20.50 -11.72 1.25
N ASP A 45 -21.34 -12.76 1.30
CA ASP A 45 -21.93 -13.40 0.12
C ASP A 45 -23.03 -12.50 -0.52
N GLU A 46 -23.63 -12.96 -1.61
CA GLU A 46 -24.68 -12.22 -2.32
C GLU A 46 -25.93 -11.93 -1.46
N ASN A 47 -26.08 -12.63 -0.32
CA ASN A 47 -27.17 -12.45 0.63
C ASN A 47 -26.75 -11.67 1.89
N GLY A 48 -25.53 -11.11 1.91
CA GLY A 48 -25.00 -10.35 3.05
C GLY A 48 -24.55 -11.22 4.23
N ARG A 49 -24.30 -12.52 4.03
CA ARG A 49 -23.80 -13.41 5.09
C ARG A 49 -22.26 -13.43 5.06
N PRO A 50 -21.59 -13.36 6.23
CA PRO A 50 -20.13 -13.46 6.27
C PRO A 50 -19.63 -14.75 5.64
N THR A 51 -18.60 -14.63 4.81
CA THR A 51 -17.85 -15.76 4.25
C THR A 51 -16.64 -16.11 5.11
N ASP A 52 -15.97 -17.20 4.76
CA ASP A 52 -14.67 -17.58 5.35
C ASP A 52 -13.50 -16.81 4.74
N PHE A 53 -13.75 -15.72 4.02
CA PHE A 53 -12.74 -14.91 3.37
C PHE A 53 -12.68 -13.49 3.93
N ALA A 54 -11.49 -12.91 3.90
CA ALA A 54 -11.26 -11.52 4.24
C ALA A 54 -10.27 -10.86 3.27
N ASN A 55 -10.29 -9.53 3.22
CA ASN A 55 -9.23 -8.71 2.64
C ASN A 55 -8.34 -8.18 3.75
N VAL A 56 -7.04 -8.43 3.68
CA VAL A 56 -6.06 -7.81 4.58
C VAL A 56 -5.59 -6.51 3.95
N GLU A 57 -5.61 -5.43 4.73
CA GLU A 57 -5.00 -4.14 4.35
C GLU A 57 -4.02 -3.68 5.43
N ILE A 58 -2.85 -3.21 4.98
CA ILE A 58 -1.90 -2.47 5.81
C ILE A 58 -1.56 -1.14 5.15
N ASN A 59 -1.23 -0.13 5.96
CA ASN A 59 -0.67 1.10 5.46
C ASN A 59 0.47 1.69 6.31
N TYR A 60 1.26 2.52 5.63
CA TYR A 60 2.27 3.39 6.19
C TYR A 60 2.02 4.82 5.74
N LEU A 61 2.14 5.77 6.67
CA LEU A 61 2.18 7.19 6.41
C LEU A 61 3.65 7.61 6.20
N LEU A 62 3.90 8.38 5.15
CA LEU A 62 5.22 8.92 4.85
C LEU A 62 5.22 10.42 5.13
N LYS A 63 6.13 10.87 6.00
CA LYS A 63 6.32 12.29 6.36
C LYS A 63 7.69 12.75 5.89
N HIS A 64 7.79 13.90 5.23
CA HIS A 64 9.06 14.37 4.67
C HIS A 64 10.16 14.54 5.72
N ARG A 65 11.40 14.24 5.32
CA ARG A 65 12.64 14.47 6.06
C ARG A 65 13.59 15.35 5.22
N PRO A 66 14.00 16.54 5.69
CA PRO A 66 13.55 17.20 6.92
C PRO A 66 12.06 17.57 6.87
N PRO A 67 11.39 17.75 8.03
CA PRO A 67 10.00 18.19 8.06
C PRO A 67 9.83 19.52 7.31
N LEU A 68 8.95 19.52 6.31
CA LEU A 68 8.68 20.67 5.45
C LEU A 68 7.65 21.63 6.07
N ALA A 69 7.78 21.90 7.37
CA ALA A 69 6.88 22.81 8.09
C ALA A 69 6.96 24.22 7.48
N GLY A 70 5.81 24.78 7.12
CA GLY A 70 5.72 26.12 6.49
C GLY A 70 5.90 26.13 4.97
N VAL A 71 6.20 24.98 4.34
CA VAL A 71 6.19 24.86 2.88
C VAL A 71 4.73 24.88 2.39
N PRO A 72 4.37 25.71 1.41
CA PRO A 72 3.03 25.73 0.83
C PRO A 72 2.62 24.37 0.29
N ALA A 73 1.34 24.00 0.47
CA ALA A 73 0.84 22.71 0.02
C ALA A 73 1.09 22.47 -1.49
N GLU A 74 0.94 23.49 -2.33
CA GLU A 74 1.19 23.38 -3.78
C GLU A 74 2.62 22.96 -4.12
N GLU A 75 3.59 23.46 -3.37
CA GLU A 75 5.01 23.12 -3.55
C GLU A 75 5.27 21.67 -3.13
N LEU A 76 4.62 21.20 -2.05
CA LEU A 76 4.65 19.79 -1.65
C LEU A 76 4.02 18.87 -2.70
N LEU A 77 2.85 19.24 -3.22
CA LEU A 77 2.15 18.47 -4.26
C LEU A 77 3.01 18.35 -5.54
N ALA A 78 3.74 19.41 -5.91
CA ALA A 78 4.65 19.40 -7.04
C ALA A 78 5.89 18.53 -6.77
N ALA A 79 6.54 18.70 -5.61
CA ALA A 79 7.73 17.93 -5.22
C ALA A 79 7.45 16.42 -5.18
N ASN A 80 6.25 16.04 -4.73
CA ASN A 80 5.87 14.63 -4.63
C ASN A 80 5.80 13.89 -5.96
N SER A 81 5.59 14.61 -7.07
CA SER A 81 5.42 13.99 -8.39
C SER A 81 6.58 13.07 -8.78
N ALA A 82 7.81 13.42 -8.40
CA ALA A 82 9.01 12.63 -8.68
C ALA A 82 9.03 11.28 -7.94
N PHE A 83 8.48 11.21 -6.72
CA PHE A 83 8.42 9.95 -5.96
C PHE A 83 7.47 8.94 -6.60
N PHE A 84 6.37 9.42 -7.19
CA PHE A 84 5.45 8.54 -7.93
C PHE A 84 6.13 7.89 -9.14
N THR A 85 6.94 8.65 -9.90
CA THR A 85 7.72 8.10 -11.01
C THR A 85 8.72 7.05 -10.52
N ARG A 86 9.50 7.37 -9.48
CA ARG A 86 10.50 6.43 -8.91
C ARG A 86 9.87 5.13 -8.41
N VAL A 87 8.71 5.22 -7.75
CA VAL A 87 7.97 4.03 -7.26
C VAL A 87 7.39 3.24 -8.41
N GLU A 88 6.91 3.90 -9.46
CA GLU A 88 6.41 3.22 -10.65
C GLU A 88 7.50 2.45 -11.38
N GLU A 89 8.67 3.05 -11.56
CA GLU A 89 9.85 2.40 -12.15
C GLU A 89 10.26 1.17 -11.32
N LEU A 90 10.37 1.31 -9.99
CA LEU A 90 10.65 0.19 -9.10
C LEU A 90 9.62 -0.95 -9.25
N TRP A 91 8.34 -0.62 -9.33
CA TRP A 91 7.28 -1.62 -9.45
C TRP A 91 7.30 -2.33 -10.80
N ASP A 92 7.63 -1.62 -11.88
CA ASP A 92 7.85 -2.22 -13.20
C ASP A 92 9.04 -3.18 -13.18
N GLU A 93 10.17 -2.79 -12.57
CA GLU A 93 11.35 -3.65 -12.39
C GLU A 93 11.06 -4.92 -11.58
N LEU A 94 10.19 -4.82 -10.57
CA LEU A 94 9.73 -5.96 -9.76
C LEU A 94 8.66 -6.82 -10.45
N GLY A 95 8.25 -6.45 -11.67
CA GLY A 95 7.26 -7.17 -12.47
C GLY A 95 5.81 -6.97 -12.01
N HIS A 96 5.52 -5.91 -11.26
CA HIS A 96 4.15 -5.53 -10.93
C HIS A 96 3.48 -4.85 -12.13
N ARG A 97 2.15 -5.05 -12.24
CA ARG A 97 1.36 -4.43 -13.31
C ARG A 97 0.66 -3.18 -12.79
N THR A 98 0.98 -2.01 -13.33
CA THR A 98 0.20 -0.79 -13.03
C THR A 98 -1.25 -0.96 -13.48
N ILE A 99 -2.19 -0.75 -12.55
CA ILE A 99 -3.64 -0.87 -12.78
C ILE A 99 -4.36 0.48 -12.73
N THR A 100 -3.80 1.47 -12.04
CA THR A 100 -4.39 2.81 -11.97
C THR A 100 -3.28 3.85 -11.83
N ARG A 101 -3.35 4.89 -12.66
CA ARG A 101 -2.52 6.08 -12.56
C ARG A 101 -3.42 7.32 -12.63
N THR A 102 -3.60 8.01 -11.51
CA THR A 102 -4.29 9.30 -11.43
C THR A 102 -3.24 10.37 -11.18
N VAL A 103 -3.04 11.27 -12.15
CA VAL A 103 -2.01 12.32 -12.10
C VAL A 103 -2.55 13.69 -11.68
N GLU A 104 -3.88 13.82 -11.59
CA GLU A 104 -4.58 15.05 -11.23
C GLU A 104 -4.20 15.53 -9.83
N GLN A 105 -4.24 16.84 -9.62
CA GLN A 105 -4.06 17.44 -8.30
C GLN A 105 -5.42 17.85 -7.71
N PRO A 106 -5.58 17.82 -6.38
CA PRO A 106 -4.55 17.55 -5.36
C PRO A 106 -4.32 16.05 -5.07
N PHE A 107 -5.10 15.16 -5.68
CA PHE A 107 -5.08 13.72 -5.38
C PHE A 107 -4.33 12.92 -6.43
N ARG A 108 -3.13 12.48 -6.09
CA ARG A 108 -2.36 11.55 -6.92
C ARG A 108 -2.46 10.13 -6.39
N VAL A 109 -2.71 9.18 -7.27
CA VAL A 109 -2.81 7.75 -6.91
C VAL A 109 -2.08 6.94 -7.96
N LEU A 110 -1.18 6.08 -7.51
CA LEU A 110 -0.57 5.02 -8.31
C LEU A 110 -0.92 3.69 -7.65
N ARG A 111 -1.49 2.77 -8.41
CA ARG A 111 -1.79 1.41 -7.97
C ARG A 111 -1.14 0.41 -8.93
N ALA A 112 -0.51 -0.61 -8.36
CA ALA A 112 -0.01 -1.76 -9.10
C ALA A 112 -0.52 -3.05 -8.48
N GLN A 113 -0.65 -4.09 -9.30
CA GLN A 113 -0.99 -5.43 -8.87
C GLN A 113 0.22 -6.35 -9.03
N ASP A 114 0.53 -7.14 -8.01
CA ASP A 114 1.47 -8.25 -8.14
C ASP A 114 0.79 -9.43 -8.85
N PRO A 115 1.25 -9.85 -10.04
CA PRO A 115 0.61 -10.92 -10.79
C PRO A 115 0.76 -12.30 -10.14
N ARG A 116 1.65 -12.45 -9.14
CA ARG A 116 1.94 -13.75 -8.50
C ARG A 116 0.90 -14.13 -7.45
N ASP A 117 0.45 -13.16 -6.67
CA ASP A 117 -0.48 -13.37 -5.54
C ASP A 117 -1.68 -12.40 -5.53
N GLY A 118 -1.77 -11.51 -6.53
CA GLY A 118 -2.93 -10.64 -6.73
C GLY A 118 -2.99 -9.45 -5.78
N PHE A 119 -1.98 -9.25 -4.93
CA PHE A 119 -1.90 -8.08 -4.04
C PHE A 119 -1.94 -6.78 -4.83
N ILE A 120 -2.71 -5.82 -4.33
CA ILE A 120 -2.74 -4.45 -4.84
C ILE A 120 -1.92 -3.59 -3.90
N ILE A 121 -0.86 -2.98 -4.43
CA ILE A 121 -0.06 -1.98 -3.74
C ILE A 121 -0.33 -0.60 -4.29
N ALA A 122 -0.25 0.42 -3.45
CA ALA A 122 -0.57 1.77 -3.85
C ALA A 122 0.23 2.84 -3.10
N LEU A 123 0.67 3.84 -3.85
CA LEU A 123 1.12 5.13 -3.34
C LEU A 123 0.00 6.14 -3.56
N LYS A 124 -0.40 6.84 -2.50
CA LYS A 124 -1.50 7.81 -2.50
C LYS A 124 -1.03 9.14 -1.94
N GLN A 125 -1.50 10.23 -2.51
CA GLN A 125 -1.28 11.59 -2.02
C GLN A 125 -2.59 12.21 -1.54
N GLY A 126 -2.53 12.85 -0.37
CA GLY A 126 -3.64 13.59 0.23
C GLY A 126 -3.68 15.06 -0.16
N LYS A 127 -4.75 15.75 0.25
CA LYS A 127 -4.99 17.16 -0.08
C LYS A 127 -3.88 18.12 0.38
N ILE A 128 -3.11 17.73 1.38
CA ILE A 128 -2.05 18.55 2.00
C ILE A 128 -0.64 18.05 1.66
N GLY A 129 -0.50 17.19 0.64
CA GLY A 129 0.80 16.68 0.18
C GLY A 129 1.36 15.52 1.01
N ASN A 130 0.59 14.98 1.95
CA ASN A 130 1.02 13.82 2.71
C ASN A 130 0.84 12.53 1.87
N LEU A 131 1.77 11.58 2.03
CA LEU A 131 1.79 10.35 1.24
C LEU A 131 1.44 9.13 2.09
N TRP A 132 0.74 8.17 1.51
CA TRP A 132 0.49 6.86 2.11
C TRP A 132 0.89 5.75 1.15
N MET A 133 1.56 4.74 1.71
CA MET A 133 1.85 3.49 1.05
C MET A 133 0.91 2.41 1.60
N THR A 134 0.16 1.71 0.75
CA THR A 134 -0.83 0.71 1.18
C THR A 134 -0.67 -0.59 0.41
N ALA A 135 -0.88 -1.74 1.07
CA ALA A 135 -1.02 -3.03 0.42
C ALA A 135 -2.34 -3.66 0.85
N SER A 136 -3.10 -4.16 -0.13
CA SER A 136 -4.36 -4.87 0.06
C SER A 136 -4.27 -6.24 -0.62
N SER A 137 -4.65 -7.29 0.08
CA SER A 137 -4.54 -8.67 -0.42
C SER A 137 -5.59 -8.99 -1.50
N ALA A 138 -5.42 -10.11 -2.21
CA ALA A 138 -6.57 -10.83 -2.73
C ALA A 138 -7.36 -11.47 -1.57
N PRO A 139 -8.55 -12.07 -1.78
CA PRO A 139 -9.25 -12.78 -0.71
C PRO A 139 -8.35 -13.84 -0.04
N VAL A 140 -8.22 -13.76 1.28
CA VAL A 140 -7.47 -14.72 2.12
C VAL A 140 -8.43 -15.44 3.07
N LEU A 141 -8.04 -16.60 3.59
CA LEU A 141 -8.80 -17.32 4.60
C LEU A 141 -8.90 -16.50 5.89
N ARG A 142 -10.13 -16.32 6.35
CA ARG A 142 -10.45 -15.60 7.57
C ARG A 142 -10.28 -16.51 8.79
N THR A 143 -9.46 -16.07 9.73
CA THR A 143 -9.08 -16.80 10.95
C THR A 143 -9.41 -16.03 12.23
N GLY A 144 -9.70 -14.73 12.13
CA GLY A 144 -9.79 -13.82 13.27
C GLY A 144 -8.43 -13.46 13.88
N ALA A 145 -7.34 -13.58 13.10
CA ALA A 145 -6.00 -13.30 13.60
C ALA A 145 -5.84 -11.81 13.97
N THR A 146 -5.14 -11.55 15.07
CA THR A 146 -4.72 -10.18 15.41
C THR A 146 -3.58 -9.77 14.47
N PRO A 147 -3.60 -8.56 13.87
CA PRO A 147 -2.52 -8.12 13.00
C PRO A 147 -1.16 -8.15 13.72
N PRO A 148 -0.09 -8.68 13.11
CA PRO A 148 1.24 -8.64 13.68
C PRO A 148 1.73 -7.18 13.75
N PRO A 149 2.68 -6.86 14.65
CA PRO A 149 3.26 -5.53 14.72
C PRO A 149 3.93 -5.15 13.38
N PRO A 150 4.03 -3.84 13.08
CA PRO A 150 4.75 -3.36 11.89
C PRO A 150 6.21 -3.78 11.93
N VAL A 151 6.75 -4.21 10.78
CA VAL A 151 8.17 -4.59 10.66
C VAL A 151 9.08 -3.36 10.54
N TRP A 152 8.57 -2.29 9.92
CA TRP A 152 9.26 -1.01 9.82
C TRP A 152 9.19 -0.22 11.14
N THR A 153 10.34 -0.07 11.81
CA THR A 153 10.51 0.73 13.04
C THR A 153 11.71 1.65 12.93
#